data_AF-A0AA40KU47-F1
#
_entry.id   AF-A0AA40KU47-F1
#
_cell.length_a   1.000
_cell.length_b   1.000
_cell.length_c   1.000
_cell.angle_alpha   90.00
_cell.angle_beta   90.00
_cell.angle_gamma   90.00
#
_symmetry.space_group_name_H-M   'P 1'
#
loop_
_entity.id
_entity.type
_entity.pdbx_description
1 polymer ?
#
loop_
_entity_poly.entity_id
_entity_poly.type
_entity_poly.pdbx_seq_one_letter_code
_entity_poly.pdbx_strand_id
1 'polypeptide(L)'
;MDSIEFDAIIRHPRTIIHIDVDCFYAQVEMLRHPELQSKPLGVQQKNIVVTSNYLAREYGIKKCMSVEEALQLCPELALVNGEDLTHYRHYSAKILKILHRFTPLVERLGFDDNFLDVTSIVQKYMNSGNDSELNISINMEDEHPVGKVFGPSEEECPCGCHSRLIIASKIAAEIREQIYKDLHITCSAGIGHNKLLAKLVGLLHKPNQQTLIFPCSAAMLLSTIESVSKIPGVGQKTTQLLMSNNIKTVDDLRKTPLEALEKKIGIDLARKLKDNAEGIDETVVKPTGKRQSIGLEDGFKSVSLIAEVESRLGALLRRLTELAMEDGRIPVAMRLTVRKHDFNKSASGKRETRQCALPKHLLPSSKSGIYDHAKMLALAMKLFHRTVDVSKPFHLTLLGVAFTKFEERSSGKNSITSFLRKQVAVQSVLDISSEEGVSDINLGSPMSVNQDSNDGSAMSTTSSPISKPIGTNNQTVDDDVLNEIEPLPKKTRLEVWLSGRRESPSNEMADLRLSPSSPMQLSPKIDAAVLKSLPIDIQREVTRSWPTTSKPKSNNILKYFIANK
;
A
#
# COMPACT_ATOMS: atom_id res chain seq x y z
N MET A 1 48.36 -28.00 9.95
CA MET A 1 47.89 -26.93 10.84
C MET A 1 47.77 -25.67 10.01
N ASP A 2 46.60 -25.21 9.58
CA ASP A 2 45.24 -25.67 9.81
C ASP A 2 44.38 -25.33 8.58
N SER A 3 43.70 -26.35 8.07
CA SER A 3 42.69 -26.29 7.02
C SER A 3 41.33 -25.89 7.58
N ILE A 4 41.28 -24.83 8.41
CA ILE A 4 40.08 -24.41 9.16
C ILE A 4 39.73 -22.95 8.83
N GLU A 5 39.59 -22.61 7.55
CA GLU A 5 39.07 -21.28 7.17
C GLU A 5 38.28 -21.23 5.86
N PHE A 6 37.73 -22.36 5.39
CA PHE A 6 36.86 -22.42 4.21
C PHE A 6 35.40 -22.84 4.50
N ASP A 7 34.99 -22.87 5.79
CA ASP A 7 33.75 -23.55 6.24
C ASP A 7 32.74 -22.66 7.01
N ALA A 8 32.60 -21.37 6.62
CA ALA A 8 31.49 -20.52 7.04
C ALA A 8 31.11 -19.61 5.86
N ILE A 9 30.01 -19.81 5.14
CA ILE A 9 28.62 -19.62 5.58
C ILE A 9 27.71 -20.72 4.98
N ILE A 10 27.28 -21.71 5.75
CA ILE A 10 26.04 -22.46 5.45
C ILE A 10 24.94 -21.90 6.36
N ARG A 11 24.14 -20.95 5.85
CA ARG A 11 22.92 -20.49 6.53
C ARG A 11 21.68 -20.71 5.68
N HIS A 12 20.90 -21.71 6.07
CA HIS A 12 19.51 -21.88 5.62
C HIS A 12 18.50 -22.37 6.69
N PRO A 13 18.51 -21.95 7.97
CA PRO A 13 17.51 -22.41 8.93
C PRO A 13 16.30 -21.46 9.00
N ARG A 14 15.64 -21.25 7.86
CA ARG A 14 14.26 -20.74 7.82
C ARG A 14 13.47 -21.54 6.80
N THR A 15 12.18 -21.65 7.05
CA THR A 15 11.25 -22.31 6.16
C THR A 15 10.08 -21.37 5.93
N ILE A 16 10.02 -20.83 4.71
CA ILE A 16 9.09 -19.78 4.33
C ILE A 16 8.10 -20.32 3.31
N ILE A 17 6.82 -20.07 3.57
CA ILE A 17 5.73 -20.30 2.62
C ILE A 17 5.22 -18.95 2.16
N HIS A 18 5.11 -18.77 0.85
CA HIS A 18 4.40 -17.65 0.22
C HIS A 18 3.07 -18.17 -0.33
N ILE A 19 1.97 -17.50 0.02
CA ILE A 19 0.62 -17.77 -0.49
C ILE A 19 0.18 -16.58 -1.34
N ASP A 20 -0.22 -16.85 -2.58
CA ASP A 20 -0.76 -15.88 -3.55
C ASP A 20 -2.13 -16.36 -4.03
N VAL A 21 -3.18 -15.62 -3.68
CA VAL A 21 -4.56 -15.99 -4.02
C VAL A 21 -4.83 -15.80 -5.51
N ASP A 22 -5.34 -16.86 -6.15
CA ASP A 22 -5.52 -16.87 -7.60
C ASP A 22 -6.58 -15.85 -8.02
N CYS A 23 -6.25 -15.00 -9.00
CA CYS A 23 -7.14 -13.99 -9.57
C CYS A 23 -8.06 -13.28 -8.55
N PHE A 24 -7.53 -12.94 -7.37
CA PHE A 24 -8.30 -12.72 -6.13
C PHE A 24 -9.65 -12.02 -6.28
N TYR A 25 -9.70 -10.81 -6.86
CA TYR A 25 -10.98 -10.09 -6.97
C TYR A 25 -11.97 -10.83 -7.86
N ALA A 26 -11.52 -11.38 -8.99
CA ALA A 26 -12.40 -12.15 -9.88
C ALA A 26 -12.92 -13.42 -9.19
N GLN A 27 -12.11 -14.06 -8.35
CA GLN A 27 -12.55 -15.23 -7.58
C GLN A 27 -13.59 -14.86 -6.51
N VAL A 28 -13.39 -13.74 -5.81
CA VAL A 28 -14.40 -13.21 -4.88
C VAL A 28 -15.71 -12.88 -5.62
N GLU A 29 -15.64 -12.27 -6.80
CA GLU A 29 -16.85 -11.98 -7.59
C GLU A 29 -17.54 -13.27 -8.09
N MET A 30 -16.79 -14.28 -8.51
CA MET A 30 -17.35 -15.59 -8.90
C MET A 30 -18.02 -16.35 -7.73
N LEU A 31 -17.60 -16.08 -6.48
CA LEU A 31 -18.29 -16.61 -5.29
C LEU A 31 -19.56 -15.83 -4.96
N ARG A 32 -19.57 -14.52 -5.22
CA ARG A 32 -20.74 -13.66 -5.02
C ARG A 32 -21.80 -13.83 -6.11
N HIS A 33 -21.34 -14.18 -7.32
CA HIS A 33 -22.12 -14.31 -8.54
C HIS A 33 -21.76 -15.65 -9.23
N PRO A 34 -22.31 -16.79 -8.75
CA PRO A 34 -21.98 -18.12 -9.27
C PRO A 34 -22.18 -18.27 -10.78
N GLU A 35 -23.10 -17.51 -11.38
CA GLU A 35 -23.36 -17.46 -12.82
C GLU A 35 -22.17 -16.96 -13.66
N LEU A 36 -21.16 -16.37 -13.02
CA LEU A 36 -19.93 -15.88 -13.67
C LEU A 36 -18.79 -16.90 -13.68
N GLN A 37 -18.91 -18.03 -12.96
CA GLN A 37 -17.83 -19.03 -12.85
C GLN A 37 -17.45 -19.65 -14.19
N SER A 38 -18.43 -19.84 -15.07
CA SER A 38 -18.25 -20.46 -16.39
C SER A 38 -18.06 -19.45 -17.52
N LYS A 39 -17.74 -18.19 -17.22
CA LYS A 39 -17.62 -17.11 -18.21
C LYS A 39 -16.26 -16.40 -18.10
N PRO A 40 -15.69 -15.89 -19.21
CA PRO A 40 -14.61 -14.92 -19.13
C PRO A 40 -15.03 -13.71 -18.30
N LEU A 41 -14.32 -13.44 -17.21
CA LEU A 41 -14.65 -12.38 -16.25
C LEU A 41 -13.47 -11.43 -16.04
N GLY A 42 -13.73 -10.13 -16.19
CA GLY A 42 -12.86 -9.04 -15.77
C GLY A 42 -13.45 -8.26 -14.61
N VAL A 43 -12.61 -7.90 -13.63
CA VAL A 43 -12.98 -6.94 -12.60
C VAL A 43 -12.52 -5.55 -13.04
N GLN A 44 -13.48 -4.64 -13.20
CA GLN A 44 -13.26 -3.31 -13.73
C GLN A 44 -13.14 -2.28 -12.59
N GLN A 45 -12.13 -1.42 -12.68
CA GLN A 45 -12.03 -0.20 -11.88
C GLN A 45 -11.80 0.96 -12.84
N LYS A 46 -12.76 1.91 -12.88
CA LYS A 46 -12.79 2.95 -13.92
C LYS A 46 -12.71 2.31 -15.32
N ASN A 47 -11.68 2.61 -16.10
CA ASN A 47 -11.51 2.08 -17.47
C ASN A 47 -10.43 0.99 -17.56
N ILE A 48 -10.11 0.34 -16.45
CA ILE A 48 -9.05 -0.67 -16.36
C ILE A 48 -9.64 -1.99 -15.86
N VAL A 49 -9.26 -3.09 -16.51
CA VAL A 49 -9.47 -4.45 -15.98
C VAL A 49 -8.35 -4.72 -14.98
N VAL A 50 -8.61 -4.52 -13.68
CA VAL A 50 -7.59 -4.63 -12.63
C VAL A 50 -7.08 -6.07 -12.49
N THR A 51 -7.97 -7.04 -12.68
CA THR A 51 -7.65 -8.46 -12.77
C THR A 51 -8.77 -9.18 -13.52
N SER A 52 -8.49 -10.41 -13.95
CA SER A 52 -9.42 -11.28 -14.66
C SER A 52 -9.29 -12.72 -14.17
N ASN A 53 -10.36 -13.51 -14.32
CA ASN A 53 -10.32 -14.96 -14.09
C ASN A 53 -9.47 -15.66 -15.18
N TYR A 54 -9.18 -16.94 -14.96
CA TYR A 54 -8.28 -17.67 -15.87
C TYR A 54 -8.89 -17.89 -17.26
N LEU A 55 -10.22 -18.07 -17.36
CA LEU A 55 -10.93 -18.13 -18.65
C LEU A 55 -10.68 -16.87 -19.50
N ALA A 56 -10.78 -15.68 -18.91
CA ALA A 56 -10.48 -14.43 -19.62
C ALA A 56 -8.99 -14.30 -20.00
N ARG A 57 -8.07 -14.88 -19.22
CA ARG A 57 -6.63 -14.85 -19.55
C ARG A 57 -6.28 -15.70 -20.76
N GLU A 58 -7.05 -16.72 -21.08
CA GLU A 58 -6.88 -17.53 -22.29
C GLU A 58 -7.08 -16.70 -23.57
N TYR A 59 -7.91 -15.66 -23.52
CA TYR A 59 -8.05 -14.66 -24.60
C TYR A 59 -6.91 -13.64 -24.65
N GLY A 60 -5.87 -13.78 -23.82
CA GLY A 60 -4.74 -12.86 -23.75
C GLY A 60 -5.01 -11.60 -22.90
N ILE A 61 -6.13 -11.53 -22.17
CA ILE A 61 -6.42 -10.41 -21.27
C ILE A 61 -5.41 -10.40 -20.11
N LYS A 62 -4.65 -9.31 -20.01
CA LYS A 62 -3.62 -9.12 -18.97
C LYS A 62 -4.15 -8.27 -17.82
N LYS A 63 -3.53 -8.40 -16.65
CA LYS A 63 -3.79 -7.52 -15.50
C LYS A 63 -3.50 -6.06 -15.90
N CYS A 64 -4.35 -5.15 -15.43
CA CYS A 64 -4.26 -3.71 -15.68
C CYS A 64 -4.37 -3.30 -17.17
N MET A 65 -4.96 -4.14 -18.02
CA MET A 65 -5.29 -3.81 -19.41
C MET A 65 -6.47 -2.82 -19.47
N SER A 66 -6.56 -1.99 -20.50
CA SER A 66 -7.74 -1.13 -20.67
C SER A 66 -8.99 -1.96 -20.97
N VAL A 67 -10.16 -1.47 -20.55
CA VAL A 67 -11.44 -2.15 -20.84
C VAL A 67 -11.68 -2.25 -22.35
N GLU A 68 -11.27 -1.23 -23.11
CA GLU A 68 -11.40 -1.23 -24.57
C GLU A 68 -10.58 -2.35 -25.22
N GLU A 69 -9.28 -2.46 -24.89
CA GLU A 69 -8.43 -3.55 -25.39
C GLU A 69 -8.94 -4.92 -24.95
N ALA A 70 -9.42 -5.05 -23.70
CA ALA A 70 -9.93 -6.32 -23.19
C ALA A 70 -11.20 -6.77 -23.94
N LEU A 71 -12.11 -5.84 -24.25
CA LEU A 71 -13.31 -6.12 -25.05
C LEU A 71 -12.99 -6.39 -26.53
N GLN A 72 -11.93 -5.79 -27.07
CA GLN A 72 -11.44 -6.14 -28.40
C GLN A 72 -10.91 -7.58 -28.46
N LEU A 73 -10.21 -8.03 -27.42
CA LEU A 73 -9.72 -9.41 -27.31
C LEU A 73 -10.85 -10.43 -27.02
N CYS A 74 -11.85 -10.02 -26.24
CA CYS A 74 -12.98 -10.87 -25.87
C CYS A 74 -14.27 -10.03 -25.81
N PRO A 75 -15.04 -9.95 -26.91
CA PRO A 75 -16.29 -9.17 -26.96
C PRO A 75 -17.36 -9.63 -25.97
N GLU A 76 -17.33 -10.90 -25.54
CA GLU A 76 -18.26 -11.50 -24.58
C GLU A 76 -17.77 -11.39 -23.11
N LEU A 77 -16.67 -10.68 -22.86
CA LEU A 77 -16.11 -10.52 -21.52
C LEU A 77 -17.14 -9.93 -20.55
N ALA A 78 -17.49 -10.69 -19.52
CA ALA A 78 -18.28 -10.18 -18.42
C ALA A 78 -17.43 -9.20 -17.59
N LEU A 79 -17.98 -8.04 -17.26
CA LEU A 79 -17.32 -7.04 -16.43
C LEU A 79 -18.12 -6.78 -15.15
N VAL A 80 -17.43 -6.86 -14.02
CA VAL A 80 -18.00 -6.51 -12.71
C VAL A 80 -17.25 -5.30 -12.14
N ASN A 81 -18.00 -4.35 -11.58
CA ASN A 81 -17.40 -3.18 -10.93
C ASN A 81 -16.71 -3.61 -9.63
N GLY A 82 -15.40 -3.37 -9.53
CA GLY A 82 -14.58 -3.66 -8.36
C GLY A 82 -14.06 -2.42 -7.64
N GLU A 83 -14.71 -1.26 -7.77
CA GLU A 83 -14.28 -0.03 -7.08
C GLU A 83 -14.57 -0.09 -5.57
N ASP A 84 -15.65 -0.77 -5.16
CA ASP A 84 -15.89 -1.06 -3.76
C ASP A 84 -15.04 -2.26 -3.29
N LEU A 85 -14.00 -1.96 -2.50
CA LEU A 85 -13.06 -2.95 -2.01
C LEU A 85 -13.54 -3.72 -0.77
N THR A 86 -14.79 -3.52 -0.33
CA THR A 86 -15.31 -4.07 0.92
C THR A 86 -15.27 -5.58 0.97
N HIS A 87 -15.79 -6.26 -0.06
CA HIS A 87 -15.82 -7.72 -0.10
C HIS A 87 -14.42 -8.32 -0.19
N TYR A 88 -13.54 -7.75 -1.02
CA TYR A 88 -12.14 -8.19 -1.12
C TYR A 88 -11.40 -8.03 0.21
N ARG A 89 -11.63 -6.92 0.93
CA ARG A 89 -11.05 -6.69 2.26
C ARG A 89 -11.52 -7.73 3.27
N HIS A 90 -12.80 -8.10 3.24
CA HIS A 90 -13.39 -9.10 4.13
C HIS A 90 -12.81 -10.50 3.89
N TYR A 91 -12.76 -10.94 2.63
CA TYR A 91 -12.14 -12.22 2.28
C TYR A 91 -10.65 -12.26 2.62
N SER A 92 -9.91 -11.17 2.36
CA SER A 92 -8.50 -11.05 2.76
C SER A 92 -8.31 -11.20 4.28
N ALA A 93 -9.21 -10.62 5.09
CA ALA A 93 -9.18 -10.77 6.55
C ALA A 93 -9.51 -12.20 7.01
N LYS A 94 -10.45 -12.89 6.35
CA LYS A 94 -10.76 -14.30 6.61
C LYS A 94 -9.58 -15.21 6.27
N ILE A 95 -8.94 -15.01 5.13
CA ILE A 95 -7.72 -15.75 4.74
C ILE A 95 -6.64 -15.54 5.80
N LEU A 96 -6.36 -14.29 6.18
CA LEU A 96 -5.38 -13.99 7.22
C LEU A 96 -5.69 -14.71 8.55
N LYS A 97 -6.97 -14.80 8.95
CA LYS A 97 -7.39 -15.54 10.14
C LYS A 97 -7.09 -17.04 10.03
N ILE A 98 -7.27 -17.64 8.84
CA ILE A 98 -6.91 -19.05 8.60
C ILE A 98 -5.39 -19.22 8.70
N LEU A 99 -4.61 -18.34 8.06
CA LEU A 99 -3.13 -18.39 8.11
C LEU A 99 -2.60 -18.32 9.54
N HIS A 100 -3.22 -17.48 10.38
CA HIS A 100 -2.86 -17.35 11.80
C HIS A 100 -3.17 -18.59 12.67
N ARG A 101 -3.96 -19.56 12.18
CA ARG A 101 -4.12 -20.86 12.85
C ARG A 101 -2.85 -21.70 12.76
N PHE A 102 -1.99 -21.45 11.77
CA PHE A 102 -0.74 -22.18 11.57
C PHE A 102 0.41 -21.50 12.29
N THR A 103 0.65 -20.21 12.03
CA THR A 103 1.75 -19.45 12.66
C THR A 103 1.31 -18.02 13.00
N PRO A 104 1.78 -17.43 14.11
CA PRO A 104 1.61 -15.99 14.34
C PRO A 104 2.47 -15.15 13.39
N LEU A 105 3.52 -15.72 12.79
CA LEU A 105 4.46 -15.04 11.89
C LEU A 105 3.90 -15.00 10.45
N VAL A 106 2.89 -14.15 10.23
CA VAL A 106 2.29 -13.92 8.91
C VAL A 106 2.49 -12.47 8.47
N GLU A 107 3.17 -12.24 7.35
CA GLU A 107 3.37 -10.92 6.72
C GLU A 107 2.48 -10.79 5.47
N ARG A 108 1.51 -9.88 5.51
CA ARG A 108 0.61 -9.60 4.40
C ARG A 108 1.16 -8.48 3.52
N LEU A 109 1.17 -8.72 2.20
CA LEU A 109 1.52 -7.73 1.19
C LEU A 109 0.29 -7.45 0.30
N GLY A 110 -0.45 -6.38 0.59
CA GLY A 110 -1.72 -6.14 -0.12
C GLY A 110 -2.87 -6.97 0.43
N PHE A 111 -3.74 -7.51 -0.42
CA PHE A 111 -4.92 -8.29 0.02
C PHE A 111 -4.79 -9.80 -0.21
N ASP A 112 -3.98 -10.22 -1.19
CA ASP A 112 -3.88 -11.58 -1.71
C ASP A 112 -2.51 -12.24 -1.55
N ASP A 113 -1.45 -11.49 -1.26
CA ASP A 113 -0.12 -12.04 -0.96
C ASP A 113 0.13 -12.14 0.56
N ASN A 114 0.60 -13.29 1.02
CA ASN A 114 1.00 -13.51 2.41
C ASN A 114 2.28 -14.35 2.48
N PHE A 115 3.22 -13.97 3.34
CA PHE A 115 4.35 -14.81 3.73
C PHE A 115 4.12 -15.38 5.11
N LEU A 116 4.49 -16.64 5.30
CA LEU A 116 4.44 -17.34 6.57
C LEU A 116 5.83 -17.87 6.89
N ASP A 117 6.29 -17.61 8.11
CA ASP A 117 7.44 -18.32 8.66
C ASP A 117 6.93 -19.53 9.45
N VAL A 118 7.21 -20.72 8.91
CA VAL A 118 6.79 -22.00 9.48
C VAL A 118 7.97 -22.78 10.08
N THR A 119 9.12 -22.12 10.28
CA THR A 119 10.35 -22.75 10.77
C THR A 119 10.13 -23.49 12.09
N SER A 120 9.42 -22.87 13.03
CA SER A 120 9.13 -23.48 14.34
C SER A 120 8.21 -24.70 14.24
N ILE A 121 7.20 -24.64 13.37
CA ILE A 121 6.25 -25.75 13.14
C ILE A 121 7.00 -26.93 12.52
N VAL A 122 7.79 -26.68 11.48
CA VAL A 122 8.61 -27.69 10.82
C VAL A 122 9.57 -28.35 11.83
N GLN A 123 10.23 -27.56 12.68
CA GLN A 123 11.13 -28.12 13.70
C GLN A 123 10.41 -29.00 14.71
N LYS A 124 9.19 -28.61 15.14
CA LYS A 124 8.35 -29.46 16.00
C LYS A 124 8.03 -30.79 15.34
N TYR A 125 7.62 -30.79 14.06
CA TYR A 125 7.34 -32.02 13.31
C TYR A 125 8.56 -32.93 13.22
N MET A 126 9.74 -32.37 12.92
CA MET A 126 10.98 -33.14 12.85
C MET A 126 11.38 -33.77 14.19
N ASN A 127 11.07 -33.11 15.31
CA ASN A 127 11.45 -33.59 16.64
C ASN A 127 10.44 -34.58 17.25
N SER A 128 9.15 -34.42 16.96
CA SER A 128 8.07 -35.07 17.72
C SER A 128 7.31 -36.15 16.94
N GLY A 129 7.47 -36.24 15.62
CA GLY A 129 6.75 -37.20 14.77
C GLY A 129 5.23 -36.98 14.65
N ASN A 130 4.62 -36.18 15.53
CA ASN A 130 3.27 -35.62 15.46
C ASN A 130 3.16 -34.42 16.41
N ASP A 131 2.54 -33.33 15.95
CA ASP A 131 2.13 -32.21 16.81
C ASP A 131 0.65 -32.41 17.20
N SER A 132 0.35 -32.62 18.48
CA SER A 132 -1.03 -32.76 18.96
C SER A 132 -1.79 -31.42 19.04
N GLU A 133 -1.11 -30.27 18.91
CA GLU A 133 -1.74 -28.93 18.96
C GLU A 133 -2.20 -28.44 17.58
N LEU A 134 -1.57 -28.88 16.51
CA LEU A 134 -1.98 -28.61 15.14
C LEU A 134 -2.57 -29.90 14.59
N ASN A 135 -3.88 -29.96 14.32
CA ASN A 135 -4.57 -31.11 13.70
C ASN A 135 -4.10 -31.37 12.23
N ILE A 136 -2.79 -31.41 11.98
CA ILE A 136 -2.20 -31.67 10.67
C ILE A 136 -1.49 -33.02 10.79
N SER A 137 -2.16 -34.07 10.32
CA SER A 137 -1.56 -35.40 10.23
C SER A 137 -0.63 -35.45 9.02
N ILE A 138 0.64 -35.08 9.22
CA ILE A 138 1.67 -35.19 8.20
C ILE A 138 2.19 -36.63 8.19
N ASN A 139 1.97 -37.39 7.12
CA ASN A 139 2.61 -38.70 6.99
C ASN A 139 4.12 -38.49 6.83
N MET A 140 4.89 -38.85 7.85
CA MET A 140 6.34 -38.69 7.90
C MET A 140 7.10 -39.77 7.13
N GLU A 141 6.43 -40.88 6.76
CA GLU A 141 7.03 -41.96 5.96
C GLU A 141 7.18 -41.58 4.48
N ASP A 142 6.42 -40.59 4.02
CA ASP A 142 6.53 -40.09 2.65
C ASP A 142 7.62 -39.03 2.57
N GLU A 143 8.79 -39.40 2.06
CA GLU A 143 9.90 -38.45 1.84
C GLU A 143 9.65 -37.52 0.65
N HIS A 144 8.54 -37.66 -0.09
CA HIS A 144 8.27 -36.85 -1.26
C HIS A 144 7.64 -35.50 -0.89
N PRO A 145 8.06 -34.41 -1.55
CA PRO A 145 7.40 -33.12 -1.44
C PRO A 145 6.01 -33.17 -2.10
N VAL A 146 5.07 -32.40 -1.56
CA VAL A 146 3.76 -32.19 -2.18
C VAL A 146 3.85 -31.07 -3.21
N GLY A 147 3.32 -31.32 -4.40
CA GLY A 147 3.33 -30.37 -5.52
C GLY A 147 4.59 -30.48 -6.38
N LYS A 148 4.97 -29.39 -7.04
CA LYS A 148 6.09 -29.38 -7.99
C LYS A 148 7.39 -29.02 -7.30
N VAL A 149 8.51 -29.55 -7.78
CA VAL A 149 9.86 -29.14 -7.36
C VAL A 149 10.51 -28.39 -8.51
N PHE A 150 11.11 -27.23 -8.23
CA PHE A 150 11.89 -26.48 -9.19
C PHE A 150 13.36 -26.88 -9.12
N GLY A 151 13.94 -27.23 -10.27
CA GLY A 151 15.35 -27.57 -10.43
C GLY A 151 15.69 -28.99 -9.97
N PRO A 152 16.98 -29.38 -10.02
CA PRO A 152 17.44 -30.69 -9.57
C PRO A 152 17.13 -30.91 -8.08
N SER A 153 16.81 -32.15 -7.73
CA SER A 153 16.43 -32.56 -6.36
C SER A 153 17.40 -33.57 -5.72
N GLU A 154 18.42 -34.00 -6.45
CA GLU A 154 19.36 -35.06 -6.02
C GLU A 154 20.51 -34.51 -5.15
N GLU A 155 20.73 -33.19 -5.14
CA GLU A 155 21.79 -32.56 -4.36
C GLU A 155 21.35 -32.31 -2.92
N GLU A 156 21.73 -33.16 -1.99
CA GLU A 156 21.42 -32.96 -0.57
C GLU A 156 22.19 -31.77 0.03
N CYS A 157 21.45 -30.83 0.64
CA CYS A 157 22.04 -29.77 1.44
C CYS A 157 22.46 -30.31 2.82
N PRO A 158 23.74 -30.18 3.23
CA PRO A 158 24.22 -30.60 4.55
C PRO A 158 23.52 -29.86 5.70
N CYS A 159 22.85 -28.75 5.40
CA CYS A 159 22.07 -27.95 6.32
C CYS A 159 20.70 -28.55 6.73
N GLY A 160 20.31 -29.71 6.18
CA GLY A 160 19.00 -30.33 6.41
C GLY A 160 17.81 -29.60 5.78
N CYS A 161 18.06 -28.73 4.78
CA CYS A 161 16.97 -27.99 4.12
C CYS A 161 15.97 -28.88 3.40
N HIS A 162 16.42 -30.00 2.82
CA HIS A 162 15.55 -30.85 2.01
C HIS A 162 14.39 -31.36 2.84
N SER A 163 14.68 -32.02 3.96
CA SER A 163 13.67 -32.52 4.90
C SER A 163 12.75 -31.40 5.42
N ARG A 164 13.31 -30.26 5.84
CA ARG A 164 12.51 -29.11 6.32
C ARG A 164 11.53 -28.59 5.26
N LEU A 165 12.02 -28.42 4.04
CA LEU A 165 11.25 -27.86 2.94
C LEU A 165 10.22 -28.84 2.38
N ILE A 166 10.51 -30.14 2.40
CA ILE A 166 9.55 -31.21 2.13
C ILE A 166 8.39 -31.14 3.12
N ILE A 167 8.67 -31.05 4.43
CA ILE A 167 7.61 -30.89 5.46
C ILE A 167 6.80 -29.61 5.22
N ALA A 168 7.46 -28.49 4.91
CA ALA A 168 6.74 -27.25 4.60
C ALA A 168 5.90 -27.30 3.33
N SER A 169 6.26 -28.11 2.34
CA SER A 169 5.38 -28.36 1.19
C SER A 169 4.06 -29.02 1.62
N LYS A 170 4.10 -29.93 2.60
CA LYS A 170 2.89 -30.57 3.17
C LYS A 170 2.07 -29.55 3.96
N ILE A 171 2.71 -28.70 4.77
CA ILE A 171 2.04 -27.59 5.48
C ILE A 171 1.39 -26.61 4.47
N ALA A 172 2.07 -26.27 3.37
CA ALA A 172 1.53 -25.40 2.33
C ALA A 172 0.27 -25.99 1.68
N ALA A 173 0.27 -27.31 1.44
CA ALA A 173 -0.88 -28.03 0.90
C ALA A 173 -2.07 -27.97 1.86
N GLU A 174 -1.84 -28.21 3.16
CA GLU A 174 -2.87 -28.08 4.18
C GLU A 174 -3.42 -26.66 4.28
N ILE A 175 -2.56 -25.63 4.25
CA ILE A 175 -3.00 -24.22 4.24
C ILE A 175 -3.94 -23.95 3.06
N ARG A 176 -3.54 -24.37 1.85
CA ARG A 176 -4.35 -24.21 0.63
C ARG A 176 -5.69 -24.93 0.76
N GLU A 177 -5.68 -26.16 1.26
CA GLU A 177 -6.87 -26.96 1.48
C GLU A 177 -7.82 -26.33 2.51
N GLN A 178 -7.30 -25.80 3.62
CA GLN A 178 -8.11 -25.10 4.62
C GLN A 178 -8.72 -23.80 4.08
N ILE A 179 -7.98 -23.04 3.26
CA ILE A 179 -8.54 -21.86 2.57
C ILE A 179 -9.68 -22.28 1.64
N TYR A 180 -9.51 -23.37 0.89
CA TYR A 180 -10.54 -23.86 -0.02
C TYR A 180 -11.77 -24.42 0.72
N LYS A 181 -11.58 -25.21 1.78
CA LYS A 181 -12.66 -25.76 2.60
C LYS A 181 -13.49 -24.67 3.28
N ASP A 182 -12.83 -23.67 3.88
CA ASP A 182 -13.52 -22.63 4.64
C ASP A 182 -14.14 -21.55 3.74
N LEU A 183 -13.53 -21.25 2.59
CA LEU A 183 -13.86 -20.06 1.79
C LEU A 183 -14.17 -20.32 0.32
N HIS A 184 -13.97 -21.55 -0.18
CA HIS A 184 -14.02 -21.89 -1.62
C HIS A 184 -13.09 -21.02 -2.48
N ILE A 185 -11.97 -20.60 -1.89
CA ILE A 185 -10.93 -19.79 -2.55
C ILE A 185 -9.73 -20.68 -2.86
N THR A 186 -9.20 -20.59 -4.07
CA THR A 186 -7.95 -21.26 -4.46
C THR A 186 -6.78 -20.29 -4.37
N CYS A 187 -5.62 -20.82 -4.03
CA CYS A 187 -4.38 -20.06 -4.02
C CYS A 187 -3.22 -20.90 -4.49
N SER A 188 -2.22 -20.23 -5.05
CA SER A 188 -0.94 -20.84 -5.38
C SER A 188 0.06 -20.61 -4.24
N ALA A 189 1.00 -21.53 -4.06
CA ALA A 189 1.99 -21.44 -3.00
C ALA A 189 3.42 -21.63 -3.50
N GLY A 190 4.35 -20.88 -2.93
CA GLY A 190 5.78 -21.07 -3.13
C GLY A 190 6.48 -21.38 -1.82
N ILE A 191 7.33 -22.40 -1.82
CA ILE A 191 8.04 -22.87 -0.61
C ILE A 191 9.54 -22.70 -0.84
N GLY A 192 10.21 -22.02 0.07
CA GLY A 192 11.65 -21.78 -0.01
C GLY A 192 12.25 -21.43 1.35
N HIS A 193 13.58 -21.27 1.40
CA HIS A 193 14.29 -20.97 2.67
C HIS A 193 14.37 -19.46 2.99
N ASN A 194 13.82 -18.61 2.12
CA ASN A 194 13.70 -17.17 2.32
C ASN A 194 12.50 -16.60 1.54
N LYS A 195 12.13 -15.34 1.79
CA LYS A 195 10.94 -14.70 1.19
C LYS A 195 11.08 -14.51 -0.31
N LEU A 196 12.25 -14.07 -0.78
CA LEU A 196 12.53 -13.91 -2.21
C LEU A 196 12.25 -15.18 -3.01
N LEU A 197 12.87 -16.30 -2.63
CA LEU A 197 12.73 -17.57 -3.34
C LEU A 197 11.32 -18.14 -3.23
N ALA A 198 10.72 -18.10 -2.03
CA ALA A 198 9.33 -18.52 -1.84
C ALA A 198 8.38 -17.73 -2.76
N LYS A 199 8.55 -16.41 -2.87
CA LYS A 199 7.73 -15.60 -3.78
C LYS A 199 7.95 -15.94 -5.24
N LEU A 200 9.20 -16.04 -5.68
CA LEU A 200 9.52 -16.27 -7.09
C LEU A 200 9.06 -17.65 -7.57
N VAL A 201 9.32 -18.70 -6.78
CA VAL A 201 8.94 -20.07 -7.16
C VAL A 201 7.41 -20.24 -7.20
N GLY A 202 6.68 -19.55 -6.31
CA GLY A 202 5.21 -19.58 -6.26
C GLY A 202 4.52 -18.97 -7.49
N LEU A 203 5.25 -18.21 -8.33
CA LEU A 203 4.73 -17.63 -9.56
C LEU A 203 4.82 -18.57 -10.77
N LEU A 204 5.63 -19.63 -10.70
CA LEU A 204 5.94 -20.50 -11.85
C LEU A 204 4.73 -21.33 -12.29
N HIS A 205 3.94 -21.79 -11.33
CA HIS A 205 2.81 -22.68 -11.58
C HIS A 205 1.56 -22.09 -10.96
N LYS A 206 0.69 -21.53 -11.80
CA LYS A 206 -0.63 -21.00 -11.44
C LYS A 206 -1.64 -21.42 -12.51
N PRO A 207 -2.94 -21.58 -12.19
CA PRO A 207 -3.59 -21.40 -10.89
C PRO A 207 -3.48 -22.62 -9.96
N ASN A 208 -3.81 -22.44 -8.69
CA ASN A 208 -4.09 -23.47 -7.69
C ASN A 208 -3.02 -24.56 -7.58
N GLN A 209 -1.75 -24.20 -7.76
CA GLN A 209 -0.62 -25.13 -7.69
C GLN A 209 0.38 -24.67 -6.62
N GLN A 210 1.27 -25.55 -6.22
CA GLN A 210 2.37 -25.18 -5.33
C GLN A 210 3.71 -25.66 -5.89
N THR A 211 4.75 -24.86 -5.64
CA THR A 211 6.10 -25.18 -6.09
C THR A 211 7.10 -25.00 -4.96
N LEU A 212 7.95 -26.00 -4.76
CA LEU A 212 9.06 -26.01 -3.83
C LEU A 212 10.37 -25.68 -4.56
N ILE A 213 11.27 -24.93 -3.92
CA ILE A 213 12.65 -24.75 -4.36
C ILE A 213 13.65 -25.08 -3.25
N PHE A 214 14.65 -25.88 -3.59
CA PHE A 214 15.81 -26.14 -2.73
C PHE A 214 16.92 -25.10 -2.95
N PRO A 215 17.79 -24.85 -1.94
CA PRO A 215 18.85 -23.84 -2.04
C PRO A 215 19.77 -23.99 -3.26
N CYS A 216 20.13 -25.21 -3.66
CA CYS A 216 20.98 -25.50 -4.84
C CYS A 216 20.40 -24.93 -6.14
N SER A 217 19.07 -24.84 -6.24
CA SER A 217 18.37 -24.35 -7.43
C SER A 217 18.14 -22.83 -7.43
N ALA A 218 18.58 -22.11 -6.40
CA ALA A 218 18.35 -20.66 -6.28
C ALA A 218 18.93 -19.87 -7.45
N ALA A 219 20.22 -20.06 -7.76
CA ALA A 219 20.88 -19.36 -8.85
C ALA A 219 20.19 -19.62 -10.20
N MET A 220 19.77 -20.87 -10.44
CA MET A 220 19.03 -21.28 -11.63
C MET A 220 17.69 -20.57 -11.75
N LEU A 221 16.89 -20.51 -10.67
CA LEU A 221 15.61 -19.80 -10.66
C LEU A 221 15.79 -18.33 -11.03
N LEU A 222 16.78 -17.68 -10.42
CA LEU A 222 17.06 -16.27 -10.64
C LEU A 222 17.49 -15.99 -12.09
N SER A 223 18.21 -16.92 -12.73
CA SER A 223 18.55 -16.80 -14.17
C SER A 223 17.35 -16.98 -15.11
N THR A 224 16.25 -17.62 -14.68
CA THR A 224 15.02 -17.69 -15.51
C THR A 224 14.28 -16.36 -15.62
N ILE A 225 14.63 -15.39 -14.77
CA ILE A 225 13.95 -14.10 -14.72
C ILE A 225 14.44 -13.21 -15.88
N GLU A 226 13.56 -13.03 -16.87
CA GLU A 226 13.81 -12.22 -18.07
C GLU A 226 14.24 -10.76 -17.82
N SER A 227 13.84 -10.17 -16.69
CA SER A 227 14.10 -8.75 -16.39
C SER A 227 14.27 -8.51 -14.90
N VAL A 228 15.23 -7.66 -14.53
CA VAL A 228 15.43 -7.18 -13.15
C VAL A 228 14.18 -6.54 -12.53
N SER A 229 13.25 -6.03 -13.35
CA SER A 229 11.97 -5.48 -12.89
C SER A 229 11.05 -6.51 -12.22
N LYS A 230 11.26 -7.80 -12.49
CA LYS A 230 10.48 -8.90 -11.90
C LYS A 230 11.03 -9.33 -10.53
N ILE A 231 12.21 -8.85 -10.11
CA ILE A 231 12.74 -9.12 -8.78
C ILE A 231 11.92 -8.36 -7.73
N PRO A 232 11.36 -9.04 -6.71
CA PRO A 232 10.69 -8.39 -5.59
C PRO A 232 11.55 -7.28 -4.96
N GLY A 233 10.99 -6.07 -4.87
CA GLY A 233 11.69 -4.89 -4.36
C GLY A 233 12.31 -3.99 -5.43
N VAL A 234 12.38 -4.42 -6.70
CA VAL A 234 12.78 -3.56 -7.82
C VAL A 234 11.55 -2.88 -8.41
N GLY A 235 11.25 -1.67 -7.95
CA GLY A 235 10.16 -0.85 -8.49
C GLY A 235 10.55 -0.08 -9.76
N GLN A 236 9.58 0.55 -10.41
CA GLN A 236 9.74 1.28 -11.69
C GLN A 236 10.95 2.24 -11.73
N LYS A 237 11.16 3.03 -10.67
CA LYS A 237 12.29 3.97 -10.60
C LYS A 237 13.64 3.24 -10.58
N THR A 238 13.73 2.18 -9.78
CA THR A 238 14.92 1.34 -9.70
C THR A 238 15.15 0.64 -11.04
N THR A 239 14.10 0.12 -11.69
CA THR A 239 14.20 -0.43 -13.04
C THR A 239 14.76 0.59 -14.03
N GLN A 240 14.22 1.82 -14.04
CA GLN A 240 14.73 2.88 -14.93
C GLN A 240 16.21 3.18 -14.67
N LEU A 241 16.60 3.25 -13.39
CA LEU A 241 17.98 3.49 -12.99
C LEU A 241 18.92 2.34 -13.37
N LEU A 242 18.50 1.09 -13.23
CA LEU A 242 19.27 -0.08 -13.65
C LEU A 242 19.40 -0.13 -15.18
N MET A 243 18.29 0.11 -15.89
CA MET A 243 18.26 0.14 -17.36
C MET A 243 19.14 1.25 -17.94
N SER A 244 19.14 2.46 -17.35
CA SER A 244 20.04 3.55 -17.76
C SER A 244 21.53 3.24 -17.53
N ASN A 245 21.80 2.20 -16.75
CA ASN A 245 23.13 1.70 -16.45
C ASN A 245 23.44 0.37 -17.16
N ASN A 246 22.66 0.01 -18.18
CA ASN A 246 22.77 -1.22 -18.98
C ASN A 246 22.60 -2.52 -18.18
N ILE A 247 21.87 -2.49 -17.05
CA ILE A 247 21.55 -3.67 -16.25
C ILE A 247 20.09 -4.04 -16.52
N LYS A 248 19.88 -5.06 -17.37
CA LYS A 248 18.54 -5.48 -17.83
C LYS A 248 18.11 -6.80 -17.20
N THR A 249 19.04 -7.73 -17.07
CA THR A 249 18.84 -9.11 -16.60
C THR A 249 19.49 -9.32 -15.23
N VAL A 250 19.13 -10.43 -14.58
CA VAL A 250 19.78 -10.84 -13.33
C VAL A 250 21.27 -11.11 -13.54
N ASP A 251 21.65 -11.69 -14.68
CA ASP A 251 23.06 -11.95 -14.98
C ASP A 251 23.87 -10.68 -15.21
N ASP A 252 23.28 -9.64 -15.80
CA ASP A 252 23.93 -8.32 -15.89
C ASP A 252 24.21 -7.76 -14.48
N LEU A 253 23.26 -7.92 -13.58
CA LEU A 253 23.37 -7.49 -12.19
C LEU A 253 24.46 -8.27 -11.43
N ARG A 254 24.56 -9.59 -11.64
CA ARG A 254 25.63 -10.42 -11.08
C ARG A 254 27.01 -10.03 -11.62
N LYS A 255 27.13 -9.82 -12.93
CA LYS A 255 28.40 -9.43 -13.59
C LYS A 255 28.87 -8.03 -13.22
N THR A 256 27.97 -7.15 -12.81
CA THR A 256 28.33 -5.79 -12.41
C THR A 256 29.13 -5.81 -11.11
N PRO A 257 30.33 -5.19 -11.06
CA PRO A 257 31.11 -5.05 -9.82
C PRO A 257 30.33 -4.29 -8.74
N LEU A 258 30.45 -4.72 -7.49
CA LEU A 258 29.67 -4.16 -6.38
C LEU A 258 29.94 -2.67 -6.23
N GLU A 259 31.20 -2.24 -6.25
CA GLU A 259 31.62 -0.85 -6.07
C GLU A 259 31.07 0.05 -7.19
N ALA A 260 30.96 -0.48 -8.41
CA ALA A 260 30.38 0.24 -9.53
C ALA A 260 28.87 0.40 -9.37
N LEU A 261 28.19 -0.62 -8.84
CA LEU A 261 26.76 -0.60 -8.57
C LEU A 261 26.43 0.35 -7.40
N GLU A 262 27.19 0.29 -6.30
CA GLU A 262 27.04 1.15 -5.12
C GLU A 262 27.11 2.64 -5.49
N LYS A 263 28.06 3.02 -6.35
CA LYS A 263 28.19 4.41 -6.85
C LYS A 263 26.97 4.90 -7.64
N LYS A 264 26.26 4.00 -8.31
CA LYS A 264 25.14 4.33 -9.20
C LYS A 264 23.80 4.37 -8.48
N ILE A 265 23.55 3.44 -7.56
CA ILE A 265 22.22 3.22 -6.97
C ILE A 265 22.20 3.31 -5.44
N GLY A 266 23.34 3.58 -4.82
CA GLY A 266 23.50 3.62 -3.37
C GLY A 266 23.94 2.28 -2.79
N ILE A 267 24.64 2.34 -1.65
CA ILE A 267 25.31 1.21 -1.01
C ILE A 267 24.32 0.09 -0.64
N ASP A 268 23.29 0.42 0.15
CA ASP A 268 22.36 -0.57 0.70
C ASP A 268 21.56 -1.28 -0.39
N LEU A 269 21.09 -0.52 -1.39
CA LEU A 269 20.32 -1.07 -2.49
C LEU A 269 21.20 -1.93 -3.41
N ALA A 270 22.43 -1.52 -3.67
CA ALA A 270 23.37 -2.31 -4.48
C ALA A 270 23.67 -3.67 -3.84
N ARG A 271 24.00 -3.70 -2.55
CA ARG A 271 24.26 -4.94 -1.81
C ARG A 271 23.04 -5.84 -1.81
N LYS A 272 21.88 -5.30 -1.44
CA LYS A 272 20.62 -6.06 -1.45
C LYS A 272 20.30 -6.66 -2.83
N LEU A 273 20.53 -5.91 -3.90
CA LEU A 273 20.27 -6.42 -5.26
C LEU A 273 21.29 -7.49 -5.68
N LYS A 274 22.55 -7.38 -5.25
CA LYS A 274 23.56 -8.43 -5.46
C LYS A 274 23.19 -9.70 -4.70
N ASP A 275 22.79 -9.58 -3.44
CA ASP A 275 22.31 -10.72 -2.63
C ASP A 275 21.08 -11.37 -3.29
N ASN A 276 20.09 -10.55 -3.67
CA ASN A 276 18.89 -11.05 -4.35
C ASN A 276 19.23 -11.77 -5.67
N ALA A 277 20.25 -11.32 -6.39
CA ALA A 277 20.66 -11.96 -7.64
C ALA A 277 21.23 -13.38 -7.39
N GLU A 278 21.84 -13.63 -6.23
CA GLU A 278 22.27 -14.95 -5.79
C GLU A 278 21.17 -15.72 -5.04
N GLY A 279 19.95 -15.18 -4.98
CA GLY A 279 18.83 -15.79 -4.26
C GLY A 279 18.92 -15.66 -2.73
N ILE A 280 19.79 -14.79 -2.23
CA ILE A 280 19.99 -14.50 -0.81
C ILE A 280 19.03 -13.37 -0.39
N ASP A 281 18.22 -13.63 0.63
CA ASP A 281 17.33 -12.64 1.24
C ASP A 281 17.20 -12.89 2.74
N GLU A 282 17.87 -12.08 3.55
CA GLU A 282 17.86 -12.19 5.01
C GLU A 282 16.61 -11.58 5.66
N THR A 283 15.72 -10.94 4.89
CA THR A 283 14.57 -10.25 5.47
C THR A 283 13.61 -11.24 6.14
N VAL A 284 13.26 -10.97 7.39
CA VAL A 284 12.35 -11.80 8.18
C VAL A 284 10.88 -11.57 7.81
N VAL A 285 10.04 -12.56 8.06
CA VAL A 285 8.57 -12.41 7.98
C VAL A 285 8.12 -11.59 9.18
N LYS A 286 7.59 -10.39 8.92
CA LYS A 286 7.11 -9.48 9.96
C LYS A 286 5.63 -9.75 10.24
N PRO A 287 5.23 -10.04 11.50
CA PRO A 287 3.83 -10.20 11.84
C PRO A 287 3.00 -9.00 11.38
N THR A 288 1.91 -9.28 10.69
CA THR A 288 0.99 -8.25 10.19
C THR A 288 0.30 -7.60 11.37
N GLY A 289 0.75 -6.40 11.73
CA GLY A 289 0.10 -5.57 12.73
C GLY A 289 -1.25 -5.02 12.26
N LYS A 290 -1.97 -4.38 13.18
CA LYS A 290 -3.15 -3.58 12.82
C LYS A 290 -2.75 -2.47 11.84
N ARG A 291 -3.67 -2.10 10.95
CA ARG A 291 -3.42 -1.09 9.91
C ARG A 291 -3.03 0.25 10.55
N GLN A 292 -1.99 0.89 10.02
CA GLN A 292 -1.56 2.22 10.50
C GLN A 292 -2.42 3.37 9.97
N SER A 293 -3.09 3.13 8.84
CA SER A 293 -4.01 4.09 8.24
C SER A 293 -5.16 3.36 7.54
N ILE A 294 -6.29 4.04 7.44
CA ILE A 294 -7.46 3.63 6.67
C ILE A 294 -7.79 4.82 5.78
N GLY A 295 -7.84 4.61 4.47
CA GLY A 295 -8.09 5.68 3.52
C GLY A 295 -8.84 5.19 2.29
N LEU A 296 -9.53 6.13 1.66
CA LEU A 296 -10.27 5.95 0.43
C LEU A 296 -9.82 7.01 -0.56
N GLU A 297 -9.71 6.61 -1.82
CA GLU A 297 -9.35 7.48 -2.93
C GLU A 297 -10.39 7.31 -4.04
N ASP A 298 -10.74 8.42 -4.70
CA ASP A 298 -11.53 8.44 -5.92
C ASP A 298 -10.74 9.16 -7.01
N GLY A 299 -10.41 8.41 -8.07
CA GLY A 299 -9.75 8.93 -9.27
C GLY A 299 -10.79 9.27 -10.35
N PHE A 300 -10.60 10.38 -11.04
CA PHE A 300 -11.55 10.88 -12.04
C PHE A 300 -10.84 11.67 -13.14
N LYS A 301 -11.54 11.95 -14.25
CA LYS A 301 -10.96 12.63 -15.42
C LYS A 301 -10.56 14.07 -15.11
N SER A 302 -11.49 14.90 -14.64
CA SER A 302 -11.22 16.28 -14.22
C SER A 302 -12.33 16.78 -13.30
N VAL A 303 -11.96 17.45 -12.21
CA VAL A 303 -12.89 18.20 -11.33
C VAL A 303 -12.34 19.59 -11.07
N SER A 304 -13.19 20.60 -11.23
CA SER A 304 -12.84 22.02 -11.13
C SER A 304 -13.79 22.84 -10.27
N LEU A 305 -14.91 22.26 -9.84
CA LEU A 305 -15.93 22.94 -9.04
C LEU A 305 -15.80 22.54 -7.58
N ILE A 306 -15.81 23.54 -6.68
CA ILE A 306 -15.72 23.33 -5.23
C ILE A 306 -16.88 22.47 -4.74
N ALA A 307 -18.10 22.71 -5.24
CA ALA A 307 -19.29 21.92 -4.88
C ALA A 307 -19.13 20.43 -5.24
N GLU A 308 -18.46 20.11 -6.34
CA GLU A 308 -18.20 18.72 -6.71
C GLU A 308 -17.12 18.09 -5.81
N VAL A 309 -16.08 18.85 -5.45
CA VAL A 309 -15.07 18.40 -4.46
C VAL A 309 -15.74 18.09 -3.12
N GLU A 310 -16.62 18.97 -2.65
CA GLU A 310 -17.35 18.79 -1.38
C GLU A 310 -18.24 17.54 -1.43
N SER A 311 -18.99 17.35 -2.51
CA SER A 311 -19.83 16.17 -2.72
C SER A 311 -19.02 14.86 -2.70
N ARG A 312 -17.89 14.82 -3.42
CA ARG A 312 -16.99 13.65 -3.46
C ARG A 312 -16.34 13.37 -2.11
N LEU A 313 -15.82 14.39 -1.43
CA LEU A 313 -15.26 14.23 -0.08
C LEU A 313 -16.32 13.77 0.93
N GLY A 314 -17.55 14.27 0.82
CA GLY A 314 -18.68 13.81 1.63
C GLY A 314 -18.96 12.32 1.44
N ALA A 315 -18.96 11.84 0.19
CA ALA A 315 -19.12 10.41 -0.12
C ALA A 315 -17.97 9.56 0.45
N LEU A 316 -16.72 9.99 0.28
CA LEU A 316 -15.57 9.28 0.82
C LEU A 316 -15.59 9.26 2.36
N LEU A 317 -15.96 10.37 3.01
CA LEU A 317 -16.03 10.46 4.47
C LEU A 317 -17.10 9.55 5.07
N ARG A 318 -18.28 9.42 4.44
CA ARG A 318 -19.31 8.47 4.87
C ARG A 318 -18.74 7.06 5.01
N ARG A 319 -18.14 6.55 3.92
CA ARG A 319 -17.53 5.22 3.92
C ARG A 319 -16.31 5.13 4.85
N LEU A 320 -15.46 6.17 4.90
CA LEU A 320 -14.27 6.16 5.76
C LEU A 320 -14.63 6.05 7.25
N THR A 321 -15.68 6.75 7.69
CA THR A 321 -16.13 6.68 9.08
C THR A 321 -16.72 5.33 9.46
N GLU A 322 -17.45 4.66 8.56
CA GLU A 322 -17.88 3.27 8.76
C GLU A 322 -16.69 2.34 8.95
N LEU A 323 -15.68 2.44 8.07
CA LEU A 323 -14.45 1.63 8.18
C LEU A 323 -13.69 1.90 9.49
N ALA A 324 -13.71 3.14 9.98
CA ALA A 324 -13.12 3.49 11.27
C ALA A 324 -13.89 2.88 12.45
N MET A 325 -15.22 2.79 12.36
CA MET A 325 -16.05 2.11 13.37
C MET A 325 -15.85 0.60 13.34
N GLU A 326 -15.79 -0.01 12.16
CA GLU A 326 -15.45 -1.43 11.99
C GLU A 326 -14.08 -1.79 12.59
N ASP A 327 -13.07 -0.90 12.46
CA ASP A 327 -11.74 -1.10 13.06
C ASP A 327 -11.75 -0.96 14.60
N GLY A 328 -12.66 -0.15 15.14
CA GLY A 328 -12.89 0.00 16.59
C GLY A 328 -11.87 0.86 17.34
N ARG A 329 -10.71 1.18 16.74
CA ARG A 329 -9.72 2.12 17.29
C ARG A 329 -10.11 3.58 17.03
N ILE A 330 -9.46 4.51 17.72
CA ILE A 330 -9.69 5.95 17.56
C ILE A 330 -8.64 6.53 16.60
N PRO A 331 -9.04 7.18 15.50
CA PRO A 331 -8.09 7.89 14.65
C PRO A 331 -7.65 9.21 15.29
N VAL A 332 -6.35 9.50 15.28
CA VAL A 332 -5.80 10.75 15.86
C VAL A 332 -5.61 11.85 14.81
N ALA A 333 -5.50 11.49 13.53
CA ALA A 333 -5.30 12.47 12.47
C ALA A 333 -6.09 12.15 11.20
N MET A 334 -6.44 13.20 10.46
CA MET A 334 -7.03 13.11 9.13
C MET A 334 -6.08 13.69 8.10
N ARG A 335 -5.99 13.01 6.96
CA ARG A 335 -5.13 13.35 5.83
C ARG A 335 -5.96 13.47 4.56
N LEU A 336 -5.81 14.59 3.87
CA LEU A 336 -6.35 14.82 2.54
C LEU A 336 -5.24 14.64 1.51
N THR A 337 -5.54 13.91 0.44
CA THR A 337 -4.68 13.74 -0.72
C THR A 337 -5.42 14.25 -1.95
N VAL A 338 -4.74 15.06 -2.76
CA VAL A 338 -5.25 15.52 -4.05
C VAL A 338 -4.23 15.25 -5.14
N ARG A 339 -4.68 15.06 -6.37
CA ARG A 339 -3.79 15.05 -7.54
C ARG A 339 -4.28 16.09 -8.52
N LYS A 340 -3.44 17.09 -8.81
CA LYS A 340 -3.73 18.10 -9.82
C LYS A 340 -3.44 17.55 -11.21
N HIS A 341 -4.19 17.99 -12.21
CA HIS A 341 -3.90 17.72 -13.62
C HIS A 341 -2.67 18.52 -14.01
N ASP A 342 -1.62 17.85 -14.48
CA ASP A 342 -0.43 18.50 -15.02
C ASP A 342 -0.55 18.54 -16.54
N PHE A 343 -0.99 19.68 -17.09
CA PHE A 343 -1.17 19.84 -18.53
C PHE A 343 0.16 19.74 -19.31
N ASN A 344 1.30 19.85 -18.63
CA ASN A 344 2.62 19.77 -19.26
C ASN A 344 3.20 18.35 -19.28
N LYS A 345 2.53 17.36 -18.68
CA LYS A 345 3.01 15.98 -18.63
C LYS A 345 1.92 15.00 -19.03
N SER A 346 2.27 14.07 -19.91
CA SER A 346 1.40 12.95 -20.29
C SER A 346 1.20 11.93 -19.15
N ALA A 347 2.01 12.00 -18.09
CA ALA A 347 1.92 11.12 -16.93
C ALA A 347 0.99 11.69 -15.85
N SER A 348 0.42 10.78 -15.03
CA SER A 348 -0.42 11.14 -13.88
C SER A 348 0.25 12.22 -13.02
N GLY A 349 -0.46 13.32 -12.74
CA GLY A 349 0.07 14.46 -11.99
C GLY A 349 0.59 14.09 -10.59
N LYS A 350 1.39 14.99 -9.99
CA LYS A 350 1.93 14.76 -8.65
C LYS A 350 0.81 14.76 -7.60
N ARG A 351 0.85 13.78 -6.68
CA ARG A 351 -0.01 13.77 -5.49
C ARG A 351 0.50 14.79 -4.47
N GLU A 352 -0.39 15.62 -3.98
CA GLU A 352 -0.17 16.56 -2.88
C GLU A 352 -1.00 16.13 -1.68
N THR A 353 -0.51 16.41 -0.48
CA THR A 353 -1.15 15.93 0.75
C THR A 353 -1.03 16.94 1.87
N ARG A 354 -2.09 17.06 2.67
CA ARG A 354 -2.13 17.83 3.93
C ARG A 354 -2.79 16.99 5.01
N GLN A 355 -2.37 17.20 6.25
CA GLN A 355 -2.91 16.48 7.39
C GLN A 355 -3.16 17.42 8.57
N CYS A 356 -4.12 17.08 9.42
CA CYS A 356 -4.36 17.75 10.69
C CYS A 356 -4.71 16.73 11.77
N ALA A 357 -4.54 17.11 13.04
CA ALA A 357 -5.06 16.36 14.17
C ALA A 357 -6.60 16.37 14.14
N LEU A 358 -7.21 15.25 14.53
CA LEU A 358 -8.65 15.13 14.72
C LEU A 358 -9.02 15.62 16.12
N PRO A 359 -9.81 16.70 16.25
CA PRO A 359 -10.28 17.16 17.56
C PRO A 359 -11.12 16.09 18.26
N LYS A 360 -10.88 15.88 19.57
CA LYS A 360 -11.56 14.84 20.37
C LYS A 360 -13.09 14.95 20.35
N HIS A 361 -13.63 16.15 20.24
CA HIS A 361 -15.08 16.38 20.18
C HIS A 361 -15.73 15.95 18.85
N LEU A 362 -14.95 15.68 17.80
CA LEU A 362 -15.44 15.11 16.54
C LEU A 362 -15.41 13.58 16.52
N LEU A 363 -14.82 12.97 17.55
CA LEU A 363 -14.63 11.54 17.64
C LEU A 363 -15.75 10.93 18.50
N PRO A 364 -16.34 9.80 18.08
CA PRO A 364 -17.39 9.16 18.85
C PRO A 364 -16.87 8.64 20.20
N SER A 365 -17.54 9.04 21.28
CA SER A 365 -17.14 8.70 22.65
C SER A 365 -17.25 7.19 22.96
N SER A 366 -18.20 6.49 22.32
CA SER A 366 -18.42 5.05 22.46
C SER A 366 -18.09 4.29 21.18
N LYS A 367 -17.93 2.96 21.27
CA LYS A 367 -17.68 2.08 20.11
C LYS A 367 -18.82 2.10 19.09
N SER A 368 -20.05 2.40 19.53
CA SER A 368 -21.25 2.53 18.71
C SER A 368 -21.60 3.99 18.38
N GLY A 369 -20.73 4.94 18.70
CA GLY A 369 -21.00 6.36 18.46
C GLY A 369 -20.93 6.71 16.98
N ILE A 370 -21.65 7.75 16.59
CA ILE A 370 -21.75 8.22 15.20
C ILE A 370 -20.77 9.38 15.01
N TYR A 371 -20.07 9.41 13.88
CA TYR A 371 -19.27 10.58 13.50
C TYR A 371 -20.17 11.72 13.03
N ASP A 372 -19.84 12.94 13.43
CA ASP A 372 -20.49 14.13 12.89
C ASP A 372 -19.94 14.40 11.47
N HIS A 373 -20.61 13.83 10.46
CA HIS A 373 -20.16 13.93 9.07
C HIS A 373 -20.04 15.37 8.58
N ALA A 374 -20.92 16.27 9.02
CA ALA A 374 -20.88 17.67 8.60
C ALA A 374 -19.61 18.36 9.12
N LYS A 375 -19.26 18.16 10.40
CA LYS A 375 -18.01 18.70 10.96
C LYS A 375 -16.76 18.05 10.38
N MET A 376 -16.81 16.74 10.09
CA MET A 376 -15.70 16.04 9.42
C MET A 376 -15.48 16.56 8.00
N LEU A 377 -16.56 16.81 7.26
CA LEU A 377 -16.51 17.40 5.93
C LEU A 377 -15.95 18.83 6.00
N ALA A 378 -16.40 19.65 6.94
CA ALA A 378 -15.86 20.99 7.15
C ALA A 378 -14.34 20.97 7.41
N LEU A 379 -13.84 20.01 8.19
CA LEU A 379 -12.41 19.84 8.42
C LEU A 379 -11.66 19.38 7.15
N ALA A 380 -12.24 18.48 6.36
CA ALA A 380 -11.66 18.05 5.09
C ALA A 380 -11.61 19.19 4.06
N MET A 381 -12.65 20.01 3.99
CA MET A 381 -12.69 21.21 3.16
C MET A 381 -11.67 22.26 3.60
N LYS A 382 -11.43 22.43 4.92
CA LYS A 382 -10.32 23.26 5.42
C LYS A 382 -8.95 22.75 4.94
N LEU A 383 -8.72 21.44 4.93
CA LEU A 383 -7.50 20.86 4.35
C LEU A 383 -7.43 21.10 2.83
N PHE A 384 -8.57 21.02 2.14
CA PHE A 384 -8.65 21.26 0.70
C PHE A 384 -8.23 22.67 0.32
N HIS A 385 -8.80 23.70 0.97
CA HIS A 385 -8.42 25.10 0.75
C HIS A 385 -6.96 25.41 1.10
N ARG A 386 -6.34 24.63 2.00
CA ARG A 386 -4.88 24.72 2.28
C ARG A 386 -4.00 24.01 1.24
N THR A 387 -4.58 23.15 0.42
CA THR A 387 -3.86 22.34 -0.59
C THR A 387 -4.04 22.90 -2.01
N VAL A 388 -5.22 23.46 -2.29
CA VAL A 388 -5.60 23.99 -3.59
C VAL A 388 -5.98 25.46 -3.44
N ASP A 389 -5.28 26.32 -4.17
CA ASP A 389 -5.60 27.74 -4.30
C ASP A 389 -6.86 27.88 -5.16
N VAL A 390 -8.00 28.04 -4.50
CA VAL A 390 -9.31 28.17 -5.16
C VAL A 390 -9.55 29.55 -5.78
N SER A 391 -8.66 30.52 -5.54
CA SER A 391 -8.72 31.83 -6.22
C SER A 391 -8.32 31.72 -7.70
N LYS A 392 -7.67 30.61 -8.07
CA LYS A 392 -7.25 30.30 -9.43
C LYS A 392 -8.02 29.09 -9.96
N PRO A 393 -8.19 28.98 -11.29
CA PRO A 393 -8.69 27.75 -11.89
C PRO A 393 -7.84 26.54 -11.48
N PHE A 394 -8.50 25.46 -11.11
CA PHE A 394 -7.84 24.20 -10.77
C PHE A 394 -8.51 23.04 -11.50
N HIS A 395 -7.73 21.98 -11.71
CA HIS A 395 -8.21 20.74 -12.29
C HIS A 395 -7.61 19.60 -11.48
N LEU A 396 -8.47 18.81 -10.84
CA LEU A 396 -8.06 17.62 -10.08
C LEU A 396 -8.33 16.36 -10.88
N THR A 397 -7.58 15.31 -10.59
CA THR A 397 -7.75 13.96 -11.16
C THR A 397 -7.84 12.88 -10.08
N LEU A 398 -7.76 13.28 -8.81
CA LEU A 398 -7.91 12.41 -7.65
C LEU A 398 -8.23 13.24 -6.41
N LEU A 399 -9.14 12.71 -5.59
CA LEU A 399 -9.34 13.10 -4.21
C LEU A 399 -9.19 11.86 -3.33
N GLY A 400 -8.60 12.02 -2.16
CA GLY A 400 -8.47 10.96 -1.18
C GLY A 400 -8.54 11.52 0.23
N VAL A 401 -9.15 10.76 1.12
CA VAL A 401 -9.20 11.07 2.55
C VAL A 401 -8.83 9.83 3.34
N ALA A 402 -8.03 10.03 4.39
CA ALA A 402 -7.56 8.94 5.23
C ALA A 402 -7.53 9.36 6.70
N PHE A 403 -7.86 8.41 7.57
CA PHE A 403 -7.53 8.47 8.97
C PHE A 403 -6.19 7.78 9.22
N THR A 404 -5.38 8.38 10.10
CA THR A 404 -4.03 7.92 10.42
C THR A 404 -3.80 7.98 11.93
N LYS A 405 -2.71 7.36 12.39
CA LYS A 405 -2.28 7.37 13.79
C LYS A 405 -3.38 6.83 14.72
N PHE A 406 -3.82 5.60 14.49
CA PHE A 406 -4.87 5.00 15.31
C PHE A 406 -4.38 4.63 16.72
N GLU A 407 -5.19 4.93 17.72
CA GLU A 407 -4.98 4.59 19.12
C GLU A 407 -6.05 3.61 19.62
N GLU A 408 -5.67 2.70 20.51
CA GLU A 408 -6.65 1.86 21.20
C GLU A 408 -7.53 2.70 22.13
N ARG A 409 -8.84 2.46 22.13
CA ARG A 409 -9.77 3.07 23.09
C ARG A 409 -9.34 2.68 24.51
N SER A 410 -8.98 3.64 25.35
CA SER A 410 -8.66 3.37 26.74
C SER A 410 -9.87 2.74 27.45
N SER A 411 -9.68 1.52 27.94
CA SER A 411 -10.69 0.84 28.77
C SER A 411 -10.40 1.19 30.23
N GLY A 412 -11.14 2.17 30.76
CA GLY A 412 -11.10 2.56 32.17
C GLY A 412 -9.88 3.38 32.60
N LYS A 413 -10.07 4.23 33.61
CA LYS A 413 -9.02 5.10 34.19
C LYS A 413 -7.98 4.35 35.04
N ASN A 414 -8.15 3.05 35.29
CA ASN A 414 -7.34 2.26 36.24
C ASN A 414 -6.71 1.00 35.63
N SER A 415 -6.45 0.96 34.32
CA SER A 415 -5.74 -0.17 33.72
C SER A 415 -4.23 0.03 33.86
N ILE A 416 -3.51 -0.95 34.43
CA ILE A 416 -2.04 -1.05 34.41
C ILE A 416 -1.48 -0.82 32.99
N THR A 417 -2.23 -1.20 31.96
CA THR A 417 -1.89 -0.97 30.55
C THR A 417 -1.78 0.52 30.20
N SER A 418 -2.54 1.40 30.85
CA SER A 418 -2.42 2.86 30.71
C SER A 418 -1.14 3.42 31.35
N PHE A 419 -0.69 2.80 32.44
CA PHE A 419 0.52 3.22 33.15
C PHE A 419 1.79 2.76 32.41
N LEU A 420 1.82 1.50 31.97
CA LEU A 420 2.93 0.94 31.19
C LEU A 420 3.09 1.64 29.83
N ARG A 421 1.99 2.07 29.18
CA ARG A 421 2.06 2.88 27.95
C ARG A 421 2.74 4.23 28.15
N LYS A 422 2.57 4.86 29.32
CA LYS A 422 3.26 6.12 29.64
C LYS A 422 4.77 5.91 29.73
N GLN A 423 5.24 4.79 30.27
CA GLN A 423 6.67 4.48 30.35
C GLN A 423 7.27 4.16 28.97
N VAL A 424 6.59 3.35 28.14
CA VAL A 424 7.07 3.03 26.78
C VAL A 424 7.11 4.27 25.87
N ALA A 425 6.13 5.18 26.00
CA ALA A 425 6.13 6.43 25.25
C ALA A 425 7.30 7.35 25.65
N VAL A 426 7.67 7.37 26.95
CA VAL A 426 8.81 8.16 27.44
C VAL A 426 10.15 7.55 26.99
N GLN A 427 10.28 6.22 26.94
CA GLN A 427 11.47 5.56 26.37
C GLN A 427 11.63 5.89 24.87
N SER A 428 10.53 5.85 24.10
CA SER A 428 10.58 6.14 22.65
C SER A 428 10.92 7.59 22.28
N VAL A 429 10.84 8.53 23.25
CA VAL A 429 11.22 9.93 23.08
C VAL A 429 12.69 10.17 23.42
N LEU A 430 13.32 9.29 24.20
CA LEU A 430 14.73 9.41 24.59
C LEU A 430 15.69 8.69 23.63
N ASP A 431 15.22 7.75 22.81
CA ASP A 431 16.06 7.02 21.84
C ASP A 431 16.26 7.76 20.49
N ILE A 432 16.30 9.10 20.50
CA ILE A 432 16.80 9.88 19.37
C ILE A 432 17.93 10.78 19.87
N SER A 433 19.08 10.20 20.21
CA SER A 433 20.42 10.69 19.82
C SER A 433 21.55 9.86 20.44
N SER A 434 22.64 9.73 19.66
CA SER A 434 24.01 9.29 19.98
C SER A 434 24.26 7.79 20.23
N GLU A 435 24.87 7.15 19.22
CA GLU A 435 25.85 6.09 19.42
C GLU A 435 27.06 6.68 20.16
N GLU A 436 27.41 6.10 21.31
CA GLU A 436 28.78 5.77 21.72
C GLU A 436 28.68 4.83 22.94
N GLY A 437 29.51 3.79 22.97
CA GLY A 437 29.35 2.65 23.89
C GLY A 437 29.57 2.97 25.37
N VAL A 438 29.10 2.06 26.24
CA VAL A 438 29.84 1.43 27.35
C VAL A 438 28.87 0.61 28.25
N SER A 439 29.28 -0.65 28.46
CA SER A 439 29.01 -1.69 29.49
C SER A 439 27.78 -1.70 30.42
N ASP A 440 27.20 -2.91 30.49
CA ASP A 440 26.70 -3.67 31.64
C ASP A 440 25.92 -2.96 32.76
N ILE A 441 24.61 -3.21 32.77
CA ILE A 441 23.81 -3.17 34.00
C ILE A 441 22.90 -4.39 34.04
N ASN A 442 23.22 -5.27 34.98
CA ASN A 442 22.52 -6.51 35.30
C ASN A 442 21.25 -6.16 36.12
N LEU A 443 20.06 -6.47 35.62
CA LEU A 443 18.82 -6.34 36.39
C LEU A 443 18.09 -7.69 36.45
N GLY A 444 18.20 -8.31 37.63
CA GLY A 444 17.66 -9.62 37.94
C GLY A 444 16.13 -9.71 37.85
N SER A 445 15.67 -10.92 37.55
CA SER A 445 14.27 -11.31 37.50
C SER A 445 13.61 -11.28 38.89
N PRO A 446 12.33 -10.87 39.02
CA PRO A 446 11.56 -11.20 40.20
C PRO A 446 10.76 -12.49 39.98
N MET A 447 11.08 -13.50 40.79
CA MET A 447 10.23 -14.65 41.05
C MET A 447 8.96 -14.23 41.80
N SER A 448 7.85 -14.86 41.46
CA SER A 448 6.59 -14.80 42.18
C SER A 448 6.57 -15.87 43.27
N VAL A 449 6.44 -15.46 44.54
CA VAL A 449 6.00 -16.32 45.63
C VAL A 449 5.00 -15.51 46.45
N ASN A 450 3.72 -15.87 46.33
CA ASN A 450 2.66 -15.39 47.21
C ASN A 450 2.75 -16.13 48.55
N GLN A 451 2.76 -15.39 49.65
CA GLN A 451 2.28 -15.85 50.95
C GLN A 451 1.27 -14.82 51.46
N ASP A 452 0.01 -15.24 51.54
CA ASP A 452 -1.01 -14.60 52.37
C ASP A 452 -0.88 -15.15 53.79
N SER A 453 -0.99 -14.28 54.80
CA SER A 453 -2.02 -14.35 55.85
C SER A 453 -1.55 -13.79 57.20
N ASN A 454 -2.46 -12.99 57.77
CA ASN A 454 -2.77 -12.76 59.17
C ASN A 454 -2.12 -11.66 60.02
N ASP A 455 -3.07 -10.86 60.52
CA ASP A 455 -3.25 -10.32 61.87
C ASP A 455 -2.42 -9.15 62.38
N GLY A 456 -3.16 -8.05 62.63
CA GLY A 456 -3.33 -7.63 64.02
C GLY A 456 -2.97 -6.19 64.35
N SER A 457 -3.98 -5.49 64.91
CA SER A 457 -3.91 -4.39 65.89
C SER A 457 -3.68 -2.94 65.44
N ALA A 458 -4.80 -2.20 65.47
CA ALA A 458 -5.06 -0.92 66.16
C ALA A 458 -3.95 0.15 66.27
N MET A 459 -4.23 1.37 65.78
CA MET A 459 -4.61 2.51 66.64
C MET A 459 -4.92 3.77 65.81
N SER A 460 -5.87 4.53 66.33
CA SER A 460 -6.43 5.81 65.89
C SER A 460 -5.44 6.98 65.90
N THR A 461 -5.63 7.98 65.01
CA THR A 461 -6.07 9.36 65.38
C THR A 461 -6.17 10.28 64.15
N THR A 462 -7.31 10.98 64.05
CA THR A 462 -7.60 12.37 63.58
C THR A 462 -6.55 13.11 62.71
N SER A 463 -6.84 13.87 61.64
CA SER A 463 -7.92 14.85 61.39
C SER A 463 -7.92 15.29 59.90
N SER A 464 -9.03 15.85 59.43
CA SER A 464 -9.19 16.65 58.20
C SER A 464 -9.67 18.07 58.59
N PRO A 465 -10.08 18.97 57.67
CA PRO A 465 -9.30 19.72 56.67
C PRO A 465 -9.58 21.25 56.77
N ILE A 466 -8.80 22.11 56.10
CA ILE A 466 -9.18 23.53 55.92
C ILE A 466 -9.04 23.99 54.46
N SER A 467 -10.01 24.80 54.05
CA SER A 467 -10.41 25.15 52.70
C SER A 467 -10.26 26.66 52.44
N LYS A 468 -10.10 27.03 51.15
CA LYS A 468 -10.53 28.30 50.47
C LYS A 468 -9.78 29.60 50.84
N PRO A 469 -9.94 30.74 50.10
CA PRO A 469 -10.87 31.05 48.99
C PRO A 469 -10.30 31.80 47.74
N ILE A 470 -11.22 32.02 46.80
CA ILE A 470 -11.21 32.82 45.56
C ILE A 470 -11.42 34.32 45.84
N GLY A 471 -10.92 35.21 44.97
CA GLY A 471 -11.31 36.63 44.88
C GLY A 471 -10.99 37.26 43.51
N THR A 472 -11.95 38.01 42.97
CA THR A 472 -12.10 38.62 41.64
C THR A 472 -11.71 40.11 41.57
N ASN A 473 -11.20 40.64 40.43
CA ASN A 473 -11.79 41.74 39.61
C ASN A 473 -10.82 42.49 38.63
N ASN A 474 -11.37 42.74 37.42
CA ASN A 474 -11.33 43.91 36.50
C ASN A 474 -10.07 44.57 35.89
N GLN A 475 -10.12 44.71 34.53
CA GLN A 475 -9.82 45.87 33.62
C GLN A 475 -8.41 46.51 33.69
N THR A 476 -7.67 46.92 32.63
CA THR A 476 -7.97 47.49 31.28
C THR A 476 -6.63 47.72 30.51
N VAL A 477 -6.70 47.77 29.15
CA VAL A 477 -5.84 48.39 28.09
C VAL A 477 -4.28 48.28 28.11
N ASP A 478 -3.67 47.73 27.05
CA ASP A 478 -2.86 48.44 26.02
C ASP A 478 -2.12 47.51 25.05
N ASP A 479 -1.91 48.03 23.84
CA ASP A 479 -1.25 47.47 22.66
C ASP A 479 0.18 46.95 22.93
N ASP A 480 0.57 45.85 22.26
CA ASP A 480 1.92 45.77 21.69
C ASP A 480 2.02 44.76 20.54
N VAL A 481 2.50 45.29 19.42
CA VAL A 481 2.83 44.60 18.17
C VAL A 481 4.25 44.06 18.30
N LEU A 482 4.42 42.74 18.20
CA LEU A 482 5.74 42.15 17.94
C LEU A 482 5.67 41.07 16.85
N ASN A 483 6.39 41.36 15.77
CA ASN A 483 6.73 40.48 14.66
C ASN A 483 7.51 39.25 15.15
N GLU A 484 7.00 38.05 14.89
CA GLU A 484 7.82 36.84 14.88
C GLU A 484 7.94 36.31 13.44
N ILE A 485 9.16 36.40 12.93
CA ILE A 485 9.62 35.82 11.67
C ILE A 485 9.77 34.31 11.89
N GLU A 486 8.90 33.49 11.30
CA GLU A 486 9.06 32.03 11.29
C GLU A 486 10.28 31.62 10.43
N PRO A 487 11.15 30.70 10.90
CA PRO A 487 12.31 30.26 10.13
C PRO A 487 11.88 29.30 9.00
N LEU A 488 12.42 29.54 7.80
CA LEU A 488 12.26 28.65 6.65
C LEU A 488 12.76 27.22 6.96
N PRO A 489 12.08 26.16 6.47
CA PRO A 489 12.54 24.79 6.64
C PRO A 489 13.87 24.54 5.90
N LYS A 490 14.83 23.96 6.61
CA LYS A 490 16.13 23.53 6.04
C LYS A 490 15.89 22.43 4.99
N LYS A 491 16.31 22.70 3.75
CA LYS A 491 16.25 21.75 2.63
C LYS A 491 17.11 20.52 2.90
N THR A 492 16.65 19.36 2.45
CA THR A 492 17.40 18.09 2.57
C THR A 492 18.58 18.05 1.60
N ARG A 493 19.64 17.27 1.90
CA ARG A 493 20.85 17.15 1.06
C ARG A 493 20.55 16.69 -0.37
N LEU A 494 19.41 16.04 -0.59
CA LEU A 494 18.89 15.63 -1.90
C LEU A 494 18.30 16.81 -2.71
N GLU A 495 17.74 17.82 -2.05
CA GLU A 495 17.15 19.01 -2.69
C GLU A 495 18.22 20.00 -3.15
N VAL A 496 19.37 20.05 -2.47
CA VAL A 496 20.55 20.84 -2.87
C VAL A 496 21.17 20.28 -4.16
N TRP A 497 21.20 18.95 -4.31
CA TRP A 497 21.81 18.28 -5.47
C TRP A 497 20.98 18.44 -6.75
N LEU A 498 19.64 18.48 -6.65
CA LEU A 498 18.74 18.63 -7.81
C LEU A 498 18.60 20.09 -8.30
N SER A 499 18.99 21.09 -7.50
CA SER A 499 18.93 22.51 -7.87
C SER A 499 20.21 23.06 -8.51
N GLY A 500 21.31 22.31 -8.50
CA GLY A 500 22.60 22.73 -9.02
C GLY A 500 22.81 22.39 -10.49
N ARG A 501 22.03 23.01 -11.40
CA ARG A 501 22.39 23.23 -12.82
C ARG A 501 21.32 24.12 -13.45
N ARG A 502 21.54 25.44 -13.40
CA ARG A 502 21.01 26.39 -14.36
C ARG A 502 22.12 27.38 -14.68
N GLU A 503 22.67 27.25 -15.87
CA GLU A 503 23.40 28.31 -16.54
C GLU A 503 22.39 29.40 -16.91
N SER A 504 22.72 30.64 -16.59
CA SER A 504 21.94 31.83 -16.93
C SER A 504 22.23 32.25 -18.38
N PRO A 505 21.24 32.51 -19.23
CA PRO A 505 21.44 33.32 -20.41
C PRO A 505 21.32 34.81 -20.06
N SER A 506 22.21 35.59 -20.66
CA SER A 506 22.35 37.04 -20.58
C SER A 506 21.11 37.82 -21.04
N ASN A 507 20.87 38.95 -20.36
CA ASN A 507 19.98 40.02 -20.80
C ASN A 507 20.51 40.66 -22.09
N GLU A 508 19.78 40.57 -23.18
CA GLU A 508 19.79 41.56 -24.26
C GLU A 508 18.39 41.63 -24.90
N MET A 509 18.00 42.86 -25.25
CA MET A 509 16.78 43.27 -25.97
C MET A 509 15.49 43.37 -25.15
N ALA A 510 15.40 44.50 -24.44
CA ALA A 510 14.17 45.26 -24.32
C ALA A 510 13.80 45.85 -25.69
N ASP A 511 12.55 45.64 -26.14
CA ASP A 511 11.67 46.68 -26.69
C ASP A 511 10.47 46.03 -27.38
N LEU A 512 9.27 46.38 -26.91
CA LEU A 512 8.17 46.93 -27.71
C LEU A 512 6.93 47.03 -26.82
N ARG A 513 6.73 48.24 -26.30
CA ARG A 513 5.45 48.72 -25.79
C ARG A 513 4.45 48.79 -26.94
N LEU A 514 3.21 48.37 -26.72
CA LEU A 514 2.02 49.10 -27.15
C LEU A 514 0.87 48.84 -26.18
N SER A 515 0.27 49.94 -25.71
CA SER A 515 -0.86 50.03 -24.80
C SER A 515 -2.15 50.41 -25.60
N PRO A 516 -3.30 50.76 -24.99
CA PRO A 516 -4.58 50.08 -25.18
C PRO A 516 -5.60 50.86 -26.03
N SER A 517 -6.58 50.18 -26.62
CA SER A 517 -7.80 50.84 -27.14
C SER A 517 -9.06 49.96 -27.02
N SER A 518 -10.10 50.55 -26.43
CA SER A 518 -11.50 50.07 -26.33
C SER A 518 -12.29 50.45 -27.61
N PRO A 519 -13.65 50.42 -27.63
CA PRO A 519 -14.56 49.30 -27.87
C PRO A 519 -15.52 49.54 -29.09
N MET A 520 -16.16 48.50 -29.66
CA MET A 520 -17.37 48.52 -30.55
C MET A 520 -17.58 47.08 -31.09
N GLN A 521 -18.75 46.49 -31.40
CA GLN A 521 -20.18 46.81 -31.40
C GLN A 521 -20.97 45.48 -31.65
N LEU A 522 -22.29 45.46 -31.50
CA LEU A 522 -23.19 44.29 -31.39
C LEU A 522 -23.71 43.64 -32.73
N SER A 523 -23.81 42.29 -32.71
CA SER A 523 -24.82 41.35 -33.30
C SER A 523 -24.96 41.11 -34.83
N PRO A 524 -25.56 39.97 -35.23
CA PRO A 524 -27.01 39.98 -35.54
C PRO A 524 -27.84 38.85 -34.92
N LYS A 525 -29.13 39.14 -34.74
CA LYS A 525 -30.20 38.35 -34.11
C LYS A 525 -30.81 37.30 -35.05
N ILE A 526 -31.17 36.13 -34.52
CA ILE A 526 -32.12 35.18 -35.11
C ILE A 526 -33.55 35.61 -34.70
N ASP A 527 -34.50 35.58 -35.64
CA ASP A 527 -35.90 35.94 -35.39
C ASP A 527 -36.62 34.88 -34.54
N ALA A 528 -37.04 35.27 -33.34
CA ALA A 528 -37.65 34.40 -32.33
C ALA A 528 -39.06 33.90 -32.73
N ALA A 529 -39.73 34.55 -33.69
CA ALA A 529 -41.03 34.10 -34.18
C ALA A 529 -40.91 32.85 -35.05
N VAL A 530 -39.82 32.73 -35.82
CA VAL A 530 -39.55 31.59 -36.71
C VAL A 530 -39.10 30.36 -35.93
N LEU A 531 -38.36 30.53 -34.85
CA LEU A 531 -37.92 29.40 -34.01
C LEU A 531 -39.10 28.72 -33.29
N LYS A 532 -40.14 29.48 -32.92
CA LYS A 532 -41.31 28.97 -32.21
C LYS A 532 -42.32 28.22 -33.09
N SER A 533 -42.27 28.39 -34.41
CA SER A 533 -43.16 27.68 -35.35
C SER A 533 -42.62 26.31 -35.79
N LEU A 534 -41.39 25.95 -35.42
CA LEU A 534 -40.78 24.67 -35.76
C LEU A 534 -41.20 23.54 -34.79
N PRO A 535 -41.24 22.27 -35.21
CA PRO A 535 -41.41 21.12 -34.32
C PRO A 535 -40.36 21.07 -33.20
N ILE A 536 -40.72 20.56 -32.01
CA ILE A 536 -39.89 20.62 -30.78
C ILE A 536 -38.52 19.97 -30.97
N ASP A 537 -38.42 18.97 -31.84
CA ASP A 537 -37.21 18.19 -32.09
C ASP A 537 -36.20 19.01 -32.90
N ILE A 538 -36.69 19.77 -33.89
CA ILE A 538 -35.91 20.70 -34.71
C ILE A 538 -35.49 21.93 -33.87
N GLN A 539 -36.36 22.42 -32.98
CA GLN A 539 -36.01 23.50 -32.06
C GLN A 539 -34.79 23.13 -31.18
N ARG A 540 -34.78 21.89 -30.68
CA ARG A 540 -33.67 21.34 -29.86
C ARG A 540 -32.40 21.11 -30.68
N GLU A 541 -32.52 20.83 -31.97
CA GLU A 541 -31.38 20.61 -32.86
C GLU A 541 -30.70 21.92 -33.30
N VAL A 542 -31.50 22.95 -33.61
CA VAL A 542 -31.02 24.31 -33.93
C VAL A 542 -30.35 24.96 -32.72
N THR A 543 -30.82 24.71 -31.50
CA THR A 543 -30.18 25.19 -30.26
C THR A 543 -28.94 24.38 -29.85
N ARG A 544 -28.75 23.17 -30.37
CA ARG A 544 -27.60 22.30 -30.05
C ARG A 544 -26.39 22.51 -30.96
N SER A 545 -26.57 23.15 -32.10
CA SER A 545 -25.55 23.24 -33.15
C SER A 545 -25.08 24.67 -33.42
N TRP A 546 -24.57 25.40 -32.42
CA TRP A 546 -23.65 26.51 -32.70
C TRP A 546 -22.60 26.73 -31.59
N PRO A 547 -21.31 26.45 -31.86
CA PRO A 547 -20.19 26.79 -30.99
C PRO A 547 -19.56 28.13 -31.38
N THR A 548 -19.39 29.05 -30.43
CA THR A 548 -18.60 30.28 -30.61
C THR A 548 -17.09 30.00 -30.47
N THR A 549 -16.50 29.70 -31.62
CA THR A 549 -15.14 30.04 -32.11
C THR A 549 -13.92 29.98 -31.16
N SER A 550 -13.05 28.99 -31.40
CA SER A 550 -11.63 29.26 -31.69
C SER A 550 -11.13 28.28 -32.76
N LYS A 551 -10.33 28.80 -33.70
CA LYS A 551 -9.92 28.17 -34.98
C LYS A 551 -9.28 26.78 -34.83
N PRO A 552 -9.57 25.80 -35.72
CA PRO A 552 -8.72 24.63 -35.89
C PRO A 552 -7.52 24.94 -36.79
N LYS A 553 -6.32 24.57 -36.34
CA LYS A 553 -5.11 24.48 -37.19
C LYS A 553 -5.23 23.27 -38.12
N SER A 554 -4.85 23.46 -39.37
CA SER A 554 -4.76 22.42 -40.39
C SER A 554 -3.61 21.43 -40.08
N ASN A 555 -3.94 20.18 -39.74
CA ASN A 555 -2.96 19.09 -39.66
C ASN A 555 -3.16 18.09 -40.80
N ASN A 556 -2.47 18.37 -41.91
CA ASN A 556 -1.49 17.54 -42.62
C ASN A 556 -1.46 15.99 -42.50
N ILE A 557 -2.55 15.28 -42.20
CA ILE A 557 -2.58 13.80 -42.24
C ILE A 557 -3.05 13.26 -43.60
N LEU A 558 -3.88 14.02 -44.33
CA LEU A 558 -4.39 13.61 -45.65
C LEU A 558 -3.35 13.76 -46.78
N LYS A 559 -2.29 14.55 -46.59
CA LYS A 559 -1.16 14.66 -47.54
C LYS A 559 -0.09 13.58 -47.33
N TYR A 560 -0.02 12.96 -46.14
CA TYR A 560 0.93 11.88 -45.87
C TYR A 560 0.47 10.54 -46.48
N PHE A 561 -0.85 10.30 -46.57
CA PHE A 561 -1.42 9.09 -47.16
C PHE A 561 -1.47 9.09 -48.70
N ILE A 562 -1.26 10.24 -49.36
CA ILE A 562 -1.27 10.35 -50.83
C ILE A 562 0.16 10.37 -51.41
N ALA A 563 1.20 10.49 -50.59
CA ALA A 563 2.59 10.62 -51.04
C ALA A 563 3.49 9.37 -50.80
N ASN A 564 2.96 8.27 -50.27
CA ASN A 564 3.71 7.01 -50.09
C ASN A 564 2.89 5.80 -50.62
N LYS A 565 2.69 5.79 -51.93
CA LYS A 565 2.50 4.57 -52.72
C LYS A 565 3.79 4.28 -53.46
#